data_AF-A0A2P4XH54-F1
#
_entry.id   AF-A0A2P4XH54-F1
#
_cell.length_a   1.000
_cell.length_b   1.000
_cell.length_c   1.000
_cell.angle_alpha   90.00
_cell.angle_beta   90.00
_cell.angle_gamma   90.00
#
_symmetry.space_group_name_H-M   'P 1'
#
loop_
_entity.id
_entity.type
_entity.pdbx_description
1 polymer ?
#
loop_
_entity_poly.entity_id
_entity_poly.type
_entity_poly.pdbx_seq_one_letter_code
_entity_poly.pdbx_strand_id
1 'polypeptide(L)'
;MTFEESVTSFYVALAEQQLDQVCQALGDMRMSARRTSDGDEAAASVRDEMLRNCEAKAQSLQDTALSRLQQACAGSDVDVDAALTAFARCAALGTAREAASQFSSCLSAIFATQARASLDGVRSSKQAAKVNEHGYIDRAFYVEALSELLTGATDIMNAVADVTTDAQVLQQVLEPIHTSCADIALQVVQMYAGDARMVAWERRANAQAQRDPRQVLEGGDVEADESLQMIDLFLDELAFIIRVLVSYTAFLTTVCQGLGGNGGFQIKVQELSGVYVVLERFYVFQSVHKATAIAEPPELAQAVDVTTVLQDVS
;
A
#
# COMPACT_ATOMS: atom_id res chain seq x y z
N MET A 1 32.81 12.50 -5.48
CA MET A 1 33.22 13.90 -5.33
C MET A 1 33.74 14.08 -3.92
N THR A 2 34.89 14.72 -3.72
CA THR A 2 35.37 15.09 -2.38
C THR A 2 34.59 16.30 -1.86
N PHE A 3 34.68 16.56 -0.55
CA PHE A 3 34.01 17.73 0.04
C PHE A 3 34.46 19.04 -0.62
N GLU A 4 35.77 19.17 -0.88
CA GLU A 4 36.38 20.36 -1.49
C GLU A 4 35.96 20.55 -2.96
N GLU A 5 35.82 19.46 -3.71
CA GLU A 5 35.27 19.48 -5.07
C GLU A 5 33.80 19.95 -5.06
N SER A 6 32.99 19.47 -4.11
CA SER A 6 31.59 19.88 -3.96
C SER A 6 31.46 21.36 -3.56
N VAL A 7 32.33 21.88 -2.69
CA VAL A 7 32.38 23.32 -2.38
C VAL A 7 32.70 24.14 -3.63
N THR A 8 33.67 23.69 -4.42
CA THR A 8 34.06 24.40 -5.66
C THR A 8 32.90 24.41 -6.65
N SER A 9 32.27 23.25 -6.88
CA SER A 9 31.09 23.11 -7.73
C SER A 9 29.93 24.00 -7.26
N PHE A 10 29.70 24.08 -5.94
CA PHE A 10 28.68 24.95 -5.36
C PHE A 10 28.89 26.42 -5.73
N TYR A 11 30.10 26.96 -5.56
CA TYR A 11 30.34 28.38 -5.84
C TYR A 11 30.23 28.72 -7.33
N VAL A 12 30.65 27.81 -8.21
CA VAL A 12 30.46 27.96 -9.67
C VAL A 12 28.97 27.97 -10.00
N ALA A 13 28.23 26.95 -9.54
CA ALA A 13 26.79 26.85 -9.79
C ALA A 13 26.00 28.02 -9.21
N LEU A 14 26.38 28.52 -8.02
CA LEU A 14 25.75 29.68 -7.40
C LEU A 14 25.99 30.96 -8.21
N ALA A 15 27.20 31.16 -8.72
CA ALA A 15 27.52 32.30 -9.57
C ALA A 15 26.73 32.27 -10.88
N GLU A 16 26.49 31.09 -11.44
CA GLU A 16 25.70 30.87 -12.65
C GLU A 16 24.19 30.75 -12.38
N GLN A 17 23.74 30.87 -11.12
CA GLN A 17 22.35 30.72 -10.68
C GLN A 17 21.71 29.36 -11.08
N GLN A 18 22.53 28.31 -11.13
CA GLN A 18 22.10 26.97 -11.50
C GLN A 18 21.58 26.20 -10.29
N LEU A 19 20.29 26.39 -9.98
CA LEU A 19 19.62 25.79 -8.82
C LEU A 19 19.87 24.28 -8.66
N ASP A 20 19.80 23.51 -9.75
CA ASP A 20 19.99 22.07 -9.73
C ASP A 20 21.37 21.65 -9.23
N GLN A 21 22.40 22.27 -9.79
CA GLN A 21 23.78 21.98 -9.43
C GLN A 21 24.11 22.49 -8.01
N VAL A 22 23.51 23.60 -7.58
CA VAL A 22 23.61 24.07 -6.19
C VAL A 22 23.04 23.04 -5.22
N CYS A 23 21.83 22.52 -5.47
CA CYS A 23 21.20 21.51 -4.64
C CYS A 23 22.00 20.21 -4.61
N GLN A 24 22.51 19.76 -5.76
CA GLN A 24 23.35 18.57 -5.86
C GLN A 24 24.65 18.72 -5.05
N ALA A 25 25.36 19.83 -5.20
CA ALA A 25 26.59 20.10 -4.48
C ALA A 25 26.36 20.17 -2.95
N LEU A 26 25.25 20.76 -2.49
CA LEU A 26 24.85 20.73 -1.07
C LEU A 26 24.57 19.31 -0.58
N GLY A 27 23.89 18.49 -1.37
CA GLY A 27 23.67 17.08 -1.06
C GLY A 27 24.98 16.31 -0.88
N ASP A 28 25.91 16.46 -1.84
CA ASP A 28 27.21 15.79 -1.81
C ASP A 28 28.08 16.25 -0.62
N MET A 29 28.05 17.55 -0.28
CA MET A 29 28.72 18.08 0.91
C MET A 29 28.16 17.48 2.20
N ARG A 30 26.83 17.42 2.36
CA ARG A 30 26.18 16.81 3.55
C ARG A 30 26.52 15.34 3.70
N MET A 31 26.51 14.59 2.59
CA MET A 31 26.89 13.17 2.59
C MET A 31 28.36 12.96 2.94
N SER A 32 29.24 13.82 2.42
CA SER A 32 30.68 13.77 2.72
C SER A 32 30.97 14.09 4.18
N ALA A 33 30.32 15.12 4.73
CA ALA A 33 30.45 15.51 6.14
C ALA A 33 30.01 14.40 7.11
N ARG A 34 28.93 13.67 6.79
CA ARG A 34 28.46 12.52 7.59
C ARG A 34 29.41 11.32 7.58
N ARG A 35 30.21 11.13 6.52
CA ARG A 35 31.11 9.97 6.38
C ARG A 35 32.44 10.14 7.11
N THR A 36 32.84 11.38 7.40
CA THR A 36 34.10 11.69 8.09
C THR A 36 33.91 11.65 9.61
N SER A 37 33.69 10.46 10.19
CA SER A 37 33.65 10.29 11.66
C SER A 37 34.98 9.90 12.29
N ASP A 38 36.00 9.55 11.50
CA ASP A 38 37.28 9.06 12.01
C ASP A 38 38.43 10.03 11.69
N GLY A 39 38.90 10.77 12.70
CA GLY A 39 40.33 11.10 12.84
C GLY A 39 40.74 12.54 13.12
N ASP A 40 39.96 13.57 12.81
CA ASP A 40 40.38 14.98 13.01
C ASP A 40 39.18 15.93 13.25
N GLU A 41 38.90 16.21 14.53
CA GLU A 41 37.81 17.09 14.97
C GLU A 41 37.96 18.53 14.44
N ALA A 42 39.20 19.02 14.26
CA ALA A 42 39.43 20.36 13.75
C ALA A 42 39.07 20.45 12.27
N ALA A 43 39.43 19.44 11.47
CA ALA A 43 39.05 19.37 10.07
C ALA A 43 37.53 19.19 9.89
N ALA A 44 36.88 18.40 10.75
CA ALA A 44 35.42 18.26 10.76
C ALA A 44 34.72 19.59 11.06
N SER A 45 35.18 20.33 12.08
CA SER A 45 34.63 21.64 12.43
C SER A 45 34.73 22.65 11.28
N VAL A 46 35.84 22.67 10.53
CA VAL A 46 36.01 23.55 9.37
C VAL A 46 35.03 23.17 8.25
N ARG A 47 34.86 21.87 7.96
CA ARG A 47 33.89 21.42 6.94
C ARG A 47 32.46 21.79 7.34
N ASP A 48 32.09 21.64 8.60
CA ASP A 48 30.76 22.02 9.10
C ASP A 48 30.51 23.53 9.01
N GLU A 49 31.54 24.35 9.24
CA GLU A 49 31.45 25.80 9.05
C GLU A 49 31.32 26.17 7.55
N MET A 50 32.10 25.52 6.69
CA MET A 50 32.02 25.72 5.24
C MET A 50 30.65 25.31 4.70
N LEU A 51 30.12 24.16 5.12
CA LEU A 51 28.78 23.70 4.75
C LEU A 51 27.71 24.72 5.18
N ARG A 52 27.74 25.18 6.44
CA ARG A 52 26.80 26.19 6.94
C ARG A 52 26.88 27.50 6.15
N ASN A 53 28.07 27.92 5.73
CA ASN A 53 28.26 29.11 4.90
C ASN A 53 27.64 28.92 3.50
N CYS A 54 27.87 27.76 2.86
CA CYS A 54 27.24 27.42 1.60
C CYS A 54 25.71 27.37 1.74
N GLU A 55 25.16 26.77 2.80
CA GLU A 55 23.73 26.72 3.06
C GLU A 55 23.13 28.13 3.24
N ALA A 56 23.80 29.00 4.00
CA ALA A 56 23.38 30.39 4.15
C ALA A 56 23.38 31.16 2.83
N LYS A 57 24.39 30.95 1.98
CA LYS A 57 24.45 31.57 0.65
C LYS A 57 23.36 31.03 -0.29
N ALA A 58 23.04 29.75 -0.19
CA ALA A 58 22.01 29.12 -1.01
C ALA A 58 20.60 29.64 -0.71
N GLN A 59 20.39 30.28 0.44
CA GLN A 59 19.12 30.92 0.79
C GLN A 59 18.65 31.94 -0.26
N SER A 60 19.56 32.58 -0.98
CA SER A 60 19.20 33.50 -2.07
C SER A 60 18.45 32.84 -3.23
N LEU A 61 18.42 31.52 -3.31
CA LEU A 61 17.72 30.74 -4.34
C LEU A 61 16.39 30.14 -3.85
N GLN A 62 16.00 30.37 -2.59
CA GLN A 62 14.77 29.80 -2.01
C GLN A 62 13.51 30.22 -2.75
N ASP A 63 13.36 31.53 -3.02
CA ASP A 63 12.21 32.06 -3.77
C ASP A 63 12.12 31.45 -5.17
N THR A 64 13.26 31.24 -5.82
CA THR A 64 13.34 30.58 -7.13
C THR A 64 12.87 29.12 -7.04
N ALA A 65 13.27 28.38 -6.00
CA ALA A 65 12.84 27.01 -5.79
C ALA A 65 11.32 26.92 -5.54
N LEU A 66 10.79 27.78 -4.66
CA LEU A 66 9.36 27.87 -4.38
C LEU A 66 8.56 28.24 -5.64
N SER A 67 9.04 29.22 -6.42
CA SER A 67 8.40 29.58 -7.70
C SER A 67 8.42 28.44 -8.71
N ARG A 68 9.48 27.63 -8.78
CA ARG A 68 9.54 26.46 -9.66
C ARG A 68 8.59 25.36 -9.20
N LEU A 69 8.44 25.15 -7.89
CA LEU A 69 7.43 24.24 -7.36
C LEU A 69 6.02 24.71 -7.74
N GLN A 70 5.74 26.01 -7.57
CA GLN A 70 4.46 26.57 -7.97
C GLN A 70 4.15 26.36 -9.45
N GLN A 71 5.15 26.50 -10.32
CA GLN A 71 5.01 26.24 -11.75
C GLN A 71 4.81 24.76 -12.05
N ALA A 72 5.58 23.87 -11.41
CA ALA A 72 5.45 22.42 -11.60
C ALA A 72 4.08 21.91 -11.13
N CYS A 73 3.53 22.51 -10.07
CA CYS A 73 2.20 22.20 -9.55
C CYS A 73 1.06 22.95 -10.26
N ALA A 74 1.35 23.78 -11.26
CA ALA A 74 0.34 24.54 -11.98
C ALA A 74 -0.21 23.77 -13.19
N GLY A 75 -1.50 23.95 -13.47
CA GLY A 75 -2.17 23.35 -14.62
C GLY A 75 -2.96 22.09 -14.28
N SER A 76 -3.53 21.46 -15.30
CA SER A 76 -4.38 20.27 -15.16
C SER A 76 -3.64 18.95 -15.41
N ASP A 77 -2.49 19.00 -16.07
CA ASP A 77 -1.68 17.84 -16.44
C ASP A 77 -0.29 17.98 -15.80
N VAL A 78 -0.26 17.74 -14.49
CA VAL A 78 0.96 17.89 -13.70
C VAL A 78 1.79 16.62 -13.78
N ASP A 79 3.05 16.78 -14.16
CA ASP A 79 4.07 15.74 -14.09
C ASP A 79 4.52 15.55 -12.63
N VAL A 80 4.26 14.35 -12.09
CA VAL A 80 4.60 13.97 -10.71
C VAL A 80 6.10 14.01 -10.47
N ASP A 81 6.92 13.59 -11.44
CA ASP A 81 8.38 13.59 -11.31
C ASP A 81 8.94 15.02 -11.30
N ALA A 82 8.35 15.91 -12.11
CA ALA A 82 8.70 17.31 -12.11
C ALA A 82 8.33 17.99 -10.78
N ALA A 83 7.14 17.70 -10.24
CA ALA A 83 6.69 18.21 -8.94
C ALA A 83 7.57 17.70 -7.79
N LEU A 84 7.89 16.40 -7.76
CA LEU A 84 8.82 15.79 -6.80
C LEU A 84 10.21 16.42 -6.88
N THR A 85 10.74 16.60 -8.08
CA THR A 85 12.05 17.24 -8.30
C THR A 85 12.04 18.69 -7.81
N ALA A 86 10.97 19.43 -8.08
CA ALA A 86 10.83 20.81 -7.60
C ALA A 86 10.73 20.87 -6.06
N PHE A 87 9.99 19.94 -5.45
CA PHE A 87 9.91 19.81 -4.01
C PHE A 87 11.25 19.41 -3.38
N ALA A 88 12.01 18.52 -4.02
CA ALA A 88 13.34 18.12 -3.58
C ALA A 88 14.33 19.29 -3.55
N ARG A 89 14.23 20.23 -4.50
CA ARG A 89 15.00 21.48 -4.46
C ARG A 89 14.61 22.34 -3.25
N CYS A 90 13.31 22.45 -2.95
CA CYS A 90 12.85 23.17 -1.75
C CYS A 90 13.37 22.51 -0.47
N ALA A 91 13.32 21.18 -0.38
CA ALA A 91 13.87 20.43 0.75
C ALA A 91 15.38 20.62 0.89
N ALA A 92 16.13 20.55 -0.21
CA ALA A 92 17.58 20.77 -0.21
C ALA A 92 17.99 22.17 0.29
N LEU A 93 17.15 23.18 0.04
CA LEU A 93 17.34 24.57 0.47
C LEU A 93 16.67 24.92 1.81
N GLY A 94 16.07 23.94 2.49
CA GLY A 94 15.48 24.13 3.82
C GLY A 94 14.08 24.77 3.84
N THR A 95 13.39 24.87 2.70
CA THR A 95 12.05 25.46 2.58
C THR A 95 10.93 24.42 2.43
N ALA A 96 11.19 23.15 2.78
CA ALA A 96 10.22 22.07 2.68
C ALA A 96 8.89 22.38 3.39
N ARG A 97 8.93 23.02 4.57
CA ARG A 97 7.72 23.37 5.34
C ARG A 97 6.84 24.41 4.64
N GLU A 98 7.46 25.39 4.01
CA GLU A 98 6.75 26.43 3.25
C GLU A 98 6.12 25.82 1.98
N ALA A 99 6.87 24.95 1.31
CA ALA A 99 6.46 24.22 0.12
C ALA A 99 5.39 23.14 0.38
N ALA A 100 5.34 22.57 1.59
CA ALA A 100 4.57 21.35 1.90
C ALA A 100 3.08 21.49 1.57
N SER A 101 2.47 22.63 1.86
CA SER A 101 1.04 22.84 1.62
C SER A 101 0.67 22.77 0.13
N GLN A 102 1.45 23.45 -0.71
CA GLN A 102 1.25 23.48 -2.14
C GLN A 102 1.55 22.12 -2.77
N PHE A 103 2.68 21.52 -2.39
CA PHE A 103 3.07 20.20 -2.88
C PHE A 103 2.05 19.12 -2.49
N SER A 104 1.60 19.11 -1.23
CA SER A 104 0.56 18.20 -0.73
C SER A 104 -0.74 18.36 -1.52
N SER A 105 -1.21 19.59 -1.73
CA SER A 105 -2.43 19.85 -2.50
C SER A 105 -2.33 19.37 -3.94
N CYS A 106 -1.17 19.56 -4.58
CA CYS A 106 -0.92 19.12 -5.94
C CYS A 106 -0.91 17.58 -6.04
N LEU A 107 -0.08 16.93 -5.23
CA LEU A 107 0.11 15.47 -5.28
C LEU A 107 -1.15 14.71 -4.89
N SER A 108 -1.87 15.19 -3.87
CA SER A 108 -3.14 14.59 -3.46
C SER A 108 -4.24 14.73 -4.53
N ALA A 109 -4.30 15.83 -5.27
CA ALA A 109 -5.25 16.00 -6.36
C ALA A 109 -4.97 15.04 -7.53
N ILE A 110 -3.70 14.85 -7.89
CA ILE A 110 -3.28 13.90 -8.93
C ILE A 110 -3.66 12.48 -8.51
N PHE A 111 -3.24 12.07 -7.30
CA PHE A 111 -3.52 10.74 -6.79
C PHE A 111 -5.03 10.49 -6.65
N ALA A 112 -5.80 11.43 -6.11
CA ALA A 112 -7.25 11.28 -5.98
C ALA A 112 -7.94 11.13 -7.34
N THR A 113 -7.44 11.78 -8.39
CA THR A 113 -7.96 11.62 -9.76
C THR A 113 -7.68 10.22 -10.29
N GLN A 114 -6.45 9.73 -10.14
CA GLN A 114 -6.07 8.36 -10.55
C GLN A 114 -6.85 7.29 -9.77
N ALA A 115 -6.95 7.45 -8.45
CA ALA A 115 -7.69 6.53 -7.58
C ALA A 115 -9.18 6.46 -7.95
N ARG A 116 -9.82 7.60 -8.26
CA ARG A 116 -11.21 7.64 -8.73
C ARG A 116 -11.37 6.99 -10.10
N ALA A 117 -10.44 7.24 -11.02
CA ALA A 117 -10.47 6.60 -12.34
C ALA A 117 -10.37 5.07 -12.23
N SER A 118 -9.52 4.55 -11.32
CA SER A 118 -9.44 3.11 -11.02
C SER A 118 -10.78 2.57 -10.48
N LEU A 119 -11.41 3.27 -9.52
CA LEU A 119 -12.72 2.90 -8.99
C LEU A 119 -13.82 2.87 -10.06
N ASP A 120 -13.85 3.86 -10.95
CA ASP A 120 -14.81 3.92 -12.05
C ASP A 120 -14.54 2.81 -13.09
N GLY A 121 -13.27 2.44 -13.28
CA GLY A 121 -12.85 1.25 -14.02
C GLY A 121 -13.45 -0.03 -13.43
N VAL A 122 -13.32 -0.25 -12.12
CA VAL A 122 -13.93 -1.40 -11.41
C VAL A 122 -15.45 -1.44 -11.60
N ARG A 123 -16.12 -0.29 -11.46
CA ARG A 123 -17.58 -0.18 -11.67
C ARG A 123 -17.98 -0.57 -13.09
N SER A 124 -17.21 -0.12 -14.07
CA SER A 124 -17.45 -0.42 -15.49
C SER A 124 -17.21 -1.90 -15.79
N SER A 125 -16.11 -2.47 -15.29
CA SER A 125 -15.80 -3.90 -15.41
C SER A 125 -16.89 -4.77 -14.78
N LYS A 126 -17.36 -4.41 -13.59
CA LYS A 126 -18.47 -5.09 -12.91
C LYS A 126 -19.75 -5.09 -13.75
N GLN A 127 -20.11 -3.95 -14.36
CA GLN A 127 -21.31 -3.84 -15.21
C GLN A 127 -21.18 -4.64 -16.50
N ALA A 128 -19.99 -4.73 -17.07
CA ALA A 128 -19.71 -5.47 -18.30
C ALA A 128 -19.46 -6.98 -18.06
N ALA A 129 -19.22 -7.39 -16.82
CA ALA A 129 -18.84 -8.75 -16.48
C ALA A 129 -19.94 -9.74 -16.86
N LYS A 130 -19.55 -10.75 -17.65
CA LYS A 130 -20.46 -11.81 -18.08
C LYS A 130 -20.58 -12.85 -16.99
N VAL A 131 -21.83 -13.16 -16.71
CA VAL A 131 -22.24 -14.24 -15.82
C VAL A 131 -22.04 -15.57 -16.58
N ASN A 132 -21.16 -16.44 -16.08
CA ASN A 132 -20.88 -17.75 -16.67
C ASN A 132 -22.05 -18.73 -16.47
N GLU A 133 -21.94 -19.95 -16.97
CA GLU A 133 -23.01 -20.97 -16.94
C GLU A 133 -23.46 -21.35 -15.52
N HIS A 134 -22.56 -21.22 -14.54
CA HIS A 134 -22.85 -21.44 -13.13
C HIS A 134 -23.26 -20.13 -12.40
N GLY A 135 -23.27 -19.03 -13.14
CA GLY A 135 -23.70 -17.70 -12.80
C GLY A 135 -22.68 -16.80 -12.09
N TYR A 136 -21.40 -17.07 -12.26
CA TYR A 136 -20.30 -16.29 -11.71
C TYR A 136 -19.80 -15.22 -12.67
N ILE A 137 -19.25 -14.16 -12.11
CA ILE A 137 -18.45 -13.18 -12.85
C ILE A 137 -16.98 -13.42 -12.53
N ASP A 138 -16.10 -13.21 -13.50
CA ASP A 138 -14.67 -13.06 -13.22
C ASP A 138 -14.47 -11.82 -12.35
N ARG A 139 -13.77 -11.96 -11.22
CA ARG A 139 -13.59 -10.92 -10.20
C ARG A 139 -12.15 -10.45 -10.08
N ALA A 140 -11.25 -10.91 -10.95
CA ALA A 140 -9.85 -10.51 -10.95
C ALA A 140 -9.68 -8.98 -10.96
N PHE A 141 -10.58 -8.26 -11.63
CA PHE A 141 -10.57 -6.80 -11.71
C PHE A 141 -10.65 -6.08 -10.34
N TYR A 142 -11.27 -6.66 -9.30
CA TYR A 142 -11.26 -6.07 -7.96
C TYR A 142 -9.87 -6.16 -7.34
N VAL A 143 -9.25 -7.32 -7.49
CA VAL A 143 -7.92 -7.64 -6.95
C VAL A 143 -6.85 -6.80 -7.64
N GLU A 144 -6.90 -6.72 -8.96
CA GLU A 144 -6.00 -5.91 -9.78
C GLU A 144 -6.09 -4.43 -9.39
N ALA A 145 -7.30 -3.88 -9.30
CA ALA A 145 -7.50 -2.48 -8.94
C ALA A 145 -7.00 -2.15 -7.52
N LEU A 146 -7.22 -3.05 -6.55
CA LEU A 146 -6.67 -2.88 -5.20
C LEU A 146 -5.15 -2.93 -5.20
N SER A 147 -4.56 -3.87 -5.93
CA SER A 147 -3.10 -3.98 -6.05
C SER A 147 -2.49 -2.73 -6.68
N GLU A 148 -3.05 -2.26 -7.79
CA GLU A 148 -2.59 -1.06 -8.50
C GLU A 148 -2.71 0.19 -7.62
N LEU A 149 -3.86 0.41 -6.97
CA LEU A 149 -4.10 1.56 -6.10
C LEU A 149 -3.11 1.61 -4.93
N LEU A 150 -2.93 0.49 -4.22
CA LEU A 150 -2.08 0.41 -3.04
C LEU A 150 -0.60 0.50 -3.40
N THR A 151 -0.20 -0.09 -4.53
CA THR A 151 1.17 0.02 -5.05
C THR A 151 1.47 1.46 -5.45
N GLY A 152 0.60 2.10 -6.23
CA GLY A 152 0.78 3.50 -6.63
C GLY A 152 0.84 4.46 -5.45
N ALA A 153 0.02 4.25 -4.41
CA ALA A 153 0.11 5.02 -3.17
C ALA A 153 1.46 4.81 -2.46
N THR A 154 1.93 3.56 -2.36
CA THR A 154 3.20 3.20 -1.73
C THR A 154 4.38 3.82 -2.46
N ASP A 155 4.39 3.76 -3.79
CA ASP A 155 5.47 4.30 -4.62
C ASP A 155 5.60 5.82 -4.48
N ILE A 156 4.47 6.54 -4.55
CA ILE A 156 4.44 8.00 -4.35
C ILE A 156 4.88 8.35 -2.93
N MET A 157 4.40 7.63 -1.91
CA MET A 157 4.77 7.88 -0.51
C MET A 157 6.26 7.64 -0.26
N ASN A 158 6.85 6.59 -0.84
CA ASN A 158 8.28 6.33 -0.78
C ASN A 158 9.09 7.44 -1.47
N ALA A 159 8.67 7.87 -2.66
CA ALA A 159 9.34 8.94 -3.39
C ALA A 159 9.38 10.25 -2.58
N VAL A 160 8.31 10.57 -1.84
CA VAL A 160 8.30 11.72 -0.92
C VAL A 160 9.19 11.49 0.30
N ALA A 161 9.19 10.28 0.87
CA ALA A 161 10.03 9.90 2.01
C ALA A 161 11.54 9.94 1.68
N ASP A 162 11.91 9.69 0.42
CA ASP A 162 13.29 9.80 -0.06
C ASP A 162 13.77 11.26 -0.14
N VAL A 163 12.83 12.22 -0.29
CA VAL A 163 13.14 13.64 -0.44
C VAL A 163 13.33 14.34 0.91
N THR A 164 12.58 13.96 1.93
CA THR A 164 12.60 14.65 3.23
C THR A 164 12.44 13.70 4.40
N THR A 165 13.11 14.03 5.51
CA THR A 165 13.00 13.31 6.79
C THR A 165 12.25 14.11 7.85
N ASP A 166 11.75 15.31 7.50
CA ASP A 166 10.94 16.12 8.41
C ASP A 166 9.56 15.48 8.59
N ALA A 167 9.33 14.92 9.78
CA ALA A 167 8.10 14.21 10.13
C ALA A 167 6.84 15.07 9.94
N GLN A 168 6.89 16.39 10.20
CA GLN A 168 5.72 17.26 10.01
C GLN A 168 5.37 17.43 8.54
N VAL A 169 6.40 17.56 7.70
CA VAL A 169 6.23 17.67 6.25
C VAL A 169 5.74 16.35 5.66
N LEU A 170 6.33 15.22 6.07
CA LEU A 170 5.88 13.89 5.66
C LEU A 170 4.42 13.68 6.03
N GLN A 171 4.04 13.97 7.28
CA GLN A 171 2.64 13.84 7.69
C GLN A 171 1.72 14.70 6.81
N GLN A 172 2.05 15.97 6.61
CA GLN A 172 1.23 16.91 5.84
C GLN A 172 1.04 16.49 4.37
N VAL A 173 2.04 15.86 3.76
CA VAL A 173 1.98 15.42 2.34
C VAL A 173 1.35 14.04 2.20
N LEU A 174 1.65 13.11 3.11
CA LEU A 174 1.24 11.71 2.98
C LEU A 174 -0.18 11.44 3.51
N GLU A 175 -0.66 12.21 4.50
CA GLU A 175 -2.00 12.01 5.10
C GLU A 175 -3.14 12.10 4.08
N PRO A 176 -3.19 13.11 3.18
CA PRO A 176 -4.27 13.21 2.19
C PRO A 176 -4.23 12.08 1.16
N ILE A 177 -3.04 11.62 0.78
CA ILE A 177 -2.86 10.48 -0.14
C ILE A 177 -3.39 9.21 0.53
N HIS A 178 -3.00 8.96 1.79
CA HIS A 178 -3.48 7.82 2.56
C HIS A 178 -5.01 7.84 2.69
N THR A 179 -5.58 9.00 3.04
CA THR A 179 -7.03 9.17 3.21
C THR A 179 -7.77 8.81 1.92
N SER A 180 -7.35 9.37 0.78
CA SER A 180 -7.97 9.03 -0.51
C SER A 180 -7.77 7.57 -0.89
N CYS A 181 -6.60 6.99 -0.60
CA CYS A 181 -6.30 5.59 -0.90
C CYS A 181 -7.19 4.65 -0.08
N ALA A 182 -7.26 4.86 1.23
CA ALA A 182 -8.07 4.09 2.16
C ALA A 182 -9.56 4.15 1.79
N ASP A 183 -10.09 5.34 1.51
CA ASP A 183 -11.49 5.53 1.14
C ASP A 183 -11.87 4.78 -0.14
N ILE A 184 -11.01 4.82 -1.16
CA ILE A 184 -11.26 4.14 -2.43
C ILE A 184 -11.06 2.62 -2.28
N ALA A 185 -10.00 2.19 -1.60
CA ALA A 185 -9.75 0.77 -1.34
C ALA A 185 -10.93 0.12 -0.60
N LEU A 186 -11.45 0.78 0.44
CA LEU A 186 -12.61 0.28 1.19
C LEU A 186 -13.88 0.25 0.33
N GLN A 187 -14.07 1.20 -0.58
CA GLN A 187 -15.18 1.14 -1.55
C GLN A 187 -15.05 -0.05 -2.51
N VAL A 188 -13.84 -0.35 -3.00
CA VAL A 188 -13.60 -1.53 -3.85
C VAL A 188 -13.87 -2.82 -3.08
N VAL A 189 -13.38 -2.94 -1.84
CA VAL A 189 -13.66 -4.08 -0.95
C VAL A 189 -15.16 -4.20 -0.66
N GLN A 190 -15.86 -3.07 -0.45
CA GLN A 190 -17.30 -3.08 -0.24
C GLN A 190 -18.06 -3.55 -1.49
N MET A 191 -17.63 -3.16 -2.70
CA MET A 191 -18.22 -3.65 -3.94
C MET A 191 -17.99 -5.14 -4.16
N TYR A 192 -16.80 -5.64 -3.79
CA TYR A 192 -16.47 -7.06 -3.78
C TYR A 192 -17.40 -7.83 -2.81
N ALA A 193 -17.52 -7.37 -1.57
CA ALA A 193 -18.38 -7.98 -0.56
C ALA A 193 -19.88 -7.89 -0.92
N GLY A 194 -20.29 -6.81 -1.59
CA GLY A 194 -21.66 -6.58 -2.01
C GLY A 194 -22.13 -7.41 -3.20
N ASP A 195 -21.27 -8.24 -3.81
CA ASP A 195 -21.71 -9.16 -4.84
C ASP A 195 -22.65 -10.22 -4.25
N ALA A 196 -23.85 -10.32 -4.82
CA ALA A 196 -25.02 -10.99 -4.24
C ALA A 196 -24.79 -12.45 -3.80
N ARG A 197 -23.78 -13.12 -4.35
CA ARG A 197 -23.39 -14.48 -3.99
C ARG A 197 -22.61 -14.56 -2.68
N MET A 198 -21.82 -13.54 -2.31
CA MET A 198 -21.15 -13.46 -1.02
C MET A 198 -22.15 -13.32 0.13
N VAL A 199 -23.18 -12.51 -0.02
CA VAL A 199 -24.23 -12.32 1.00
C VAL A 199 -25.07 -13.60 1.20
N ALA A 200 -25.38 -14.30 0.11
CA ALA A 200 -26.09 -15.57 0.18
C ALA A 200 -25.24 -16.65 0.88
N TRP A 201 -23.93 -16.66 0.61
CA TRP A 201 -22.98 -17.54 1.28
C TRP A 201 -22.81 -17.19 2.76
N GLU A 202 -22.61 -15.92 3.11
CA GLU A 202 -22.38 -15.46 4.49
C GLU A 202 -23.50 -15.89 5.44
N ARG A 203 -24.75 -15.84 4.96
CA ARG A 203 -25.92 -16.33 5.70
C ARG A 203 -25.83 -17.83 5.99
N ARG A 204 -25.36 -18.63 5.03
CA ARG A 204 -25.20 -20.09 5.20
C ARG A 204 -24.05 -20.42 6.13
N ALA A 205 -22.91 -19.74 5.97
CA ALA A 205 -21.74 -19.92 6.82
C ALA A 205 -22.03 -19.56 8.27
N ASN A 206 -22.73 -18.44 8.51
CA ASN A 206 -23.15 -18.05 9.86
C ASN A 206 -24.15 -19.06 10.47
N ALA A 207 -25.12 -19.55 9.69
CA ALA A 207 -26.05 -20.58 10.16
C ALA A 207 -25.31 -21.88 10.56
N GLN A 208 -24.27 -22.25 9.81
CA GLN A 208 -23.45 -23.43 10.11
C GLN A 208 -22.50 -23.19 11.28
N ALA A 209 -21.89 -22.01 11.39
CA ALA A 209 -21.01 -21.65 12.52
C ALA A 209 -21.77 -21.59 13.85
N GLN A 210 -23.09 -21.34 13.81
CA GLN A 210 -23.98 -21.33 14.97
C GLN A 210 -24.58 -22.71 15.31
N ARG A 211 -24.37 -23.75 14.48
CA ARG A 211 -24.85 -25.11 14.77
C ARG A 211 -24.05 -25.75 15.91
N ASP A 212 -24.73 -26.55 16.73
CA ASP A 212 -24.08 -27.34 17.79
C ASP A 212 -23.23 -28.44 17.14
N PRO A 213 -21.91 -28.49 17.39
CA PRO A 213 -21.02 -29.51 16.82
C PRO A 213 -21.37 -30.95 17.23
N ARG A 214 -22.31 -31.15 18.17
CA ARG A 214 -22.82 -32.47 18.56
C ARG A 214 -23.95 -33.00 17.69
N GLN A 215 -24.51 -32.20 16.79
CA GLN A 215 -25.52 -32.66 15.84
C GLN A 215 -24.84 -33.38 14.66
N VAL A 216 -25.22 -34.63 14.42
CA VAL A 216 -24.77 -35.40 13.26
C VAL A 216 -25.44 -34.80 12.01
N LEU A 217 -24.63 -34.37 11.04
CA LEU A 217 -25.11 -33.90 9.75
C LEU A 217 -25.52 -35.12 8.90
N GLU A 218 -26.72 -35.10 8.35
CA GLU A 218 -27.20 -36.16 7.45
C GLU A 218 -26.68 -35.93 6.03
N GLY A 219 -26.64 -36.95 5.16
CA GLY A 219 -26.07 -36.85 3.80
C GLY A 219 -26.71 -35.80 2.88
N GLY A 220 -27.84 -35.19 3.26
CA GLY A 220 -28.45 -34.05 2.59
C GLY A 220 -27.95 -32.67 3.06
N ASP A 221 -27.16 -32.60 4.14
CA ASP A 221 -26.56 -31.38 4.68
C ASP A 221 -25.15 -31.08 4.11
N VAL A 222 -24.59 -31.97 3.28
CA VAL A 222 -23.25 -31.81 2.64
C VAL A 222 -23.36 -30.92 1.41
N GLU A 223 -22.51 -29.90 1.31
CA GLU A 223 -22.52 -28.98 0.17
C GLU A 223 -22.00 -29.64 -1.12
N ALA A 224 -22.55 -29.23 -2.27
CA ALA A 224 -22.13 -29.75 -3.57
C ALA A 224 -20.67 -29.36 -3.88
N ASP A 225 -19.95 -30.22 -4.62
CA ASP A 225 -18.55 -29.98 -5.00
C ASP A 225 -18.33 -28.62 -5.69
N GLU A 226 -19.22 -28.26 -6.60
CA GLU A 226 -19.17 -26.97 -7.30
C GLU A 226 -19.31 -25.77 -6.34
N SER A 227 -19.94 -25.95 -5.18
CA SER A 227 -20.07 -24.89 -4.17
C SER A 227 -18.82 -24.80 -3.29
N LEU A 228 -18.22 -25.94 -2.94
CA LEU A 228 -16.95 -26.02 -2.20
C LEU A 228 -15.79 -25.43 -3.00
N GLN A 229 -15.65 -25.80 -4.28
CA GLN A 229 -14.64 -25.21 -5.18
C GLN A 229 -14.77 -23.69 -5.31
N MET A 230 -15.99 -23.17 -5.17
CA MET A 230 -16.24 -21.74 -5.26
C MET A 230 -15.83 -21.01 -3.98
N ILE A 231 -15.99 -21.66 -2.82
CA ILE A 231 -15.50 -21.14 -1.54
C ILE A 231 -13.97 -21.12 -1.54
N ASP A 232 -13.33 -22.13 -2.12
CA ASP A 232 -11.88 -22.16 -2.33
C ASP A 232 -11.41 -20.93 -3.14
N LEU A 233 -12.06 -20.66 -4.29
CA LEU A 233 -11.78 -19.46 -5.09
C LEU A 233 -12.02 -18.15 -4.32
N PHE A 234 -13.09 -18.07 -3.52
CA PHE A 234 -13.35 -16.90 -2.68
C PHE A 234 -12.28 -16.71 -1.60
N LEU A 235 -11.82 -17.81 -1.00
CA LEU A 235 -10.76 -17.80 0.00
C LEU A 235 -9.44 -17.31 -0.61
N ASP A 236 -9.08 -17.79 -1.80
CA ASP A 236 -7.89 -17.34 -2.51
C ASP A 236 -7.93 -15.84 -2.83
N GLU A 237 -9.05 -15.36 -3.39
CA GLU A 237 -9.25 -13.93 -3.69
C GLU A 237 -9.18 -13.08 -2.41
N LEU A 238 -9.88 -13.50 -1.35
CA LEU A 238 -9.93 -12.78 -0.09
C LEU A 238 -8.57 -12.79 0.63
N ALA A 239 -7.87 -13.91 0.63
CA ALA A 239 -6.51 -14.02 1.15
C ALA A 239 -5.57 -13.05 0.43
N PHE A 240 -5.68 -12.95 -0.90
CA PHE A 240 -4.90 -11.99 -1.66
C PHE A 240 -5.26 -10.55 -1.27
N ILE A 241 -6.54 -10.18 -1.23
CA ILE A 241 -7.00 -8.85 -0.83
C ILE A 241 -6.45 -8.49 0.56
N ILE A 242 -6.60 -9.37 1.54
CA ILE A 242 -6.09 -9.17 2.90
C ILE A 242 -4.58 -9.00 2.88
N ARG A 243 -3.84 -9.82 2.14
CA ARG A 243 -2.38 -9.74 2.03
C ARG A 243 -1.92 -8.37 1.54
N VAL A 244 -2.55 -7.84 0.50
CA VAL A 244 -2.19 -6.51 -0.03
C VAL A 244 -2.55 -5.40 0.98
N LEU A 245 -3.73 -5.45 1.60
CA LEU A 245 -4.15 -4.47 2.60
C LEU A 245 -3.27 -4.47 3.86
N VAL A 246 -2.87 -5.65 4.34
CA VAL A 246 -1.94 -5.81 5.47
C VAL A 246 -0.55 -5.31 5.10
N SER A 247 -0.07 -5.61 3.89
CA SER A 247 1.23 -5.11 3.40
C SER A 247 1.26 -3.57 3.38
N TYR A 248 0.18 -2.94 2.90
CA TYR A 248 0.05 -1.49 2.92
C TYR A 248 -0.01 -0.94 4.36
N THR A 249 -0.70 -1.61 5.27
CA THR A 249 -0.76 -1.21 6.69
C THR A 249 0.63 -1.28 7.36
N ALA A 250 1.40 -2.33 7.08
CA ALA A 250 2.77 -2.46 7.56
C ALA A 250 3.67 -1.34 7.00
N PHE A 251 3.54 -1.04 5.71
CA PHE A 251 4.23 0.07 5.05
C PHE A 251 3.92 1.44 5.69
N LEU A 252 2.66 1.75 5.96
CA LEU A 252 2.29 3.00 6.63
C LEU A 252 2.95 3.14 8.00
N THR A 253 3.09 2.01 8.71
CA THR A 253 3.77 1.97 10.02
C THR A 253 5.26 2.33 9.89
N THR A 254 5.92 1.89 8.80
CA THR A 254 7.36 2.15 8.59
C THR A 254 7.65 3.57 8.15
N VAL A 255 6.89 4.12 7.20
CA VAL A 255 7.20 5.44 6.62
C VAL A 255 6.73 6.58 7.51
N CYS A 256 5.68 6.37 8.31
CA CYS A 256 4.98 7.48 8.93
C CYS A 256 4.90 7.46 10.47
N GLN A 257 5.55 6.53 11.19
CA GLN A 257 5.53 6.41 12.68
C GLN A 257 4.28 7.02 13.36
N GLY A 258 3.09 6.68 12.87
CA GLY A 258 1.84 7.34 13.28
C GLY A 258 1.42 8.56 12.47
N LEU A 259 1.08 8.35 11.18
CA LEU A 259 -0.09 9.04 10.61
C LEU A 259 -1.29 8.64 11.49
N GLY A 260 -1.52 9.39 12.56
CA GLY A 260 -2.50 9.11 13.62
C GLY A 260 -3.96 9.28 13.21
N GLY A 261 -4.25 9.28 11.92
CA GLY A 261 -5.53 9.70 11.36
C GLY A 261 -6.52 8.59 11.02
N ASN A 262 -6.10 7.33 10.85
CA ASN A 262 -7.03 6.33 10.29
C ASN A 262 -6.92 4.92 10.87
N GLY A 263 -7.08 4.82 12.20
CA GLY A 263 -7.40 3.54 12.84
C GLY A 263 -8.58 2.82 12.16
N GLY A 264 -9.48 3.56 11.51
CA GLY A 264 -10.59 2.99 10.73
C GLY A 264 -10.16 2.04 9.61
N PHE A 265 -9.13 2.37 8.82
CA PHE A 265 -8.66 1.47 7.76
C PHE A 265 -8.10 0.18 8.34
N GLN A 266 -7.21 0.28 9.34
CA GLN A 266 -6.63 -0.89 10.01
C GLN A 266 -7.69 -1.75 10.69
N ILE A 267 -8.68 -1.15 11.35
CA ILE A 267 -9.81 -1.86 11.95
C ILE A 267 -10.58 -2.63 10.87
N LYS A 268 -10.86 -2.01 9.71
CA LYS A 268 -11.55 -2.68 8.59
C LYS A 268 -10.74 -3.84 8.02
N VAL A 269 -9.41 -3.72 7.93
CA VAL A 269 -8.54 -4.83 7.53
C VAL A 269 -8.58 -5.98 8.55
N GLN A 270 -8.61 -5.67 9.84
CA GLN A 270 -8.77 -6.68 10.90
C GLN A 270 -10.14 -7.36 10.85
N GLU A 271 -11.22 -6.60 10.65
CA GLU A 271 -12.57 -7.16 10.47
C GLU A 271 -12.61 -8.11 9.26
N LEU A 272 -12.03 -7.71 8.13
CA LEU A 272 -11.95 -8.54 6.93
C LEU A 272 -11.14 -9.83 7.17
N SER A 273 -10.05 -9.72 7.93
CA SER A 273 -9.26 -10.89 8.36
C SER A 273 -10.08 -11.84 9.23
N GLY A 274 -10.95 -11.31 10.11
CA GLY A 274 -11.89 -12.11 10.87
C GLY A 274 -12.89 -12.86 9.99
N VAL A 275 -13.43 -12.21 8.95
CA VAL A 275 -14.32 -12.83 7.97
C VAL A 275 -13.63 -13.98 7.23
N TYR A 276 -12.37 -13.79 6.82
CA TYR A 276 -11.58 -14.86 6.19
C TYR A 276 -11.44 -16.09 7.09
N VAL A 277 -11.12 -15.93 8.38
CA VAL A 277 -10.97 -17.07 9.30
C VAL A 277 -12.29 -17.84 9.45
N VAL A 278 -13.44 -17.14 9.44
CA VAL A 278 -14.76 -17.79 9.49
C VAL A 278 -15.05 -18.55 8.19
N LEU A 279 -14.73 -17.97 7.03
CA LEU A 279 -14.80 -18.61 5.72
C LEU A 279 -13.96 -19.89 5.67
N GLU A 280 -12.70 -19.79 6.08
CA GLU A 280 -11.73 -20.88 6.03
C GLU A 280 -12.15 -22.03 6.95
N ARG A 281 -12.62 -21.70 8.16
CA ARG A 281 -13.17 -22.69 9.08
C ARG A 281 -14.38 -23.41 8.48
N PHE A 282 -15.28 -22.69 7.81
CA PHE A 282 -16.42 -23.30 7.15
C PHE A 282 -15.97 -24.27 6.04
N TYR A 283 -15.04 -23.81 5.18
CA TYR A 283 -14.49 -24.62 4.09
C TYR A 283 -13.86 -25.91 4.61
N VAL A 284 -12.93 -25.82 5.56
CA VAL A 284 -12.26 -26.99 6.16
C VAL A 284 -13.27 -27.96 6.76
N PHE A 285 -14.27 -27.44 7.49
CA PHE A 285 -15.30 -28.27 8.09
C PHE A 285 -16.12 -29.03 7.02
N GLN A 286 -16.58 -28.35 5.97
CA GLN A 286 -17.32 -28.99 4.88
C GLN A 286 -16.47 -29.99 4.09
N SER A 287 -15.21 -29.67 3.81
CA SER A 287 -14.28 -30.57 3.13
C SER A 287 -14.04 -31.85 3.94
N VAL A 288 -13.77 -31.73 5.24
CA VAL A 288 -13.62 -32.90 6.13
C VAL A 288 -14.92 -33.70 6.19
N HIS A 289 -16.07 -33.04 6.34
CA HIS A 289 -17.35 -33.74 6.38
C HIS A 289 -17.64 -34.50 5.09
N LYS A 290 -17.44 -33.86 3.94
CA LYS A 290 -17.58 -34.50 2.64
C LYS A 290 -16.64 -35.68 2.49
N ALA A 291 -15.38 -35.53 2.88
CA ALA A 291 -14.42 -36.63 2.86
C ALA A 291 -14.85 -37.78 3.76
N THR A 292 -15.38 -37.52 4.97
CA THR A 292 -15.90 -38.57 5.86
C THR A 292 -17.19 -39.24 5.35
N ALA A 293 -18.05 -38.50 4.64
CA ALA A 293 -19.29 -39.04 4.08
C ALA A 293 -19.05 -39.92 2.85
N ILE A 294 -18.00 -39.61 2.08
CA ILE A 294 -17.61 -40.36 0.87
C ILE A 294 -16.61 -41.47 1.19
N ALA A 295 -15.89 -41.40 2.33
CA ALA A 295 -14.97 -42.43 2.76
C ALA A 295 -15.70 -43.77 2.89
N GLU A 296 -15.41 -44.69 1.96
CA GLU A 296 -15.81 -46.09 2.13
C GLU A 296 -15.11 -46.65 3.38
N PRO A 297 -15.83 -47.40 4.24
CA PRO A 297 -15.20 -48.05 5.38
C PRO A 297 -14.08 -48.96 4.85
N PRO A 298 -12.87 -48.92 5.42
CA PRO A 298 -11.78 -49.76 4.93
C PRO A 298 -12.23 -51.22 4.98
N GLU A 299 -12.08 -51.95 3.86
CA GLU A 299 -12.22 -53.41 3.84
C GLU A 299 -11.11 -54.01 4.72
N LEU A 300 -11.43 -54.16 6.01
CA LEU A 300 -10.52 -54.71 7.00
C LEU A 300 -10.37 -56.22 6.78
N ALA A 301 -9.23 -56.63 6.22
CA ALA A 301 -8.67 -57.93 6.57
C ALA A 301 -8.41 -57.92 8.09
N GLN A 302 -9.00 -58.87 8.81
CA GLN A 302 -8.88 -59.00 10.27
C GLN A 302 -7.40 -58.93 10.69
N ALA A 303 -7.02 -57.87 11.41
CA ALA A 303 -5.77 -57.66 12.18
C ALA A 303 -4.86 -56.46 11.80
N VAL A 304 -5.40 -55.33 11.32
CA VAL A 304 -4.63 -54.06 11.35
C VAL A 304 -5.54 -52.90 11.75
N ASP A 305 -5.29 -52.29 12.92
CA ASP A 305 -5.83 -50.97 13.26
C ASP A 305 -5.11 -49.93 12.39
N VAL A 306 -5.81 -49.38 11.40
CA VAL A 306 -5.33 -48.24 10.62
C VAL A 306 -6.22 -47.05 10.93
N THR A 307 -5.68 -46.06 11.64
CA THR A 307 -6.21 -44.70 11.62
C THR A 307 -6.07 -44.18 10.18
N THR A 308 -7.18 -44.06 9.46
CA THR A 308 -7.23 -43.47 8.12
C THR A 308 -6.91 -41.98 8.22
N VAL A 309 -5.66 -41.62 7.94
CA VAL A 309 -5.30 -40.27 7.55
C VAL A 309 -5.81 -40.09 6.12
N LEU A 310 -6.87 -39.31 5.94
CA LEU A 310 -7.28 -38.82 4.62
C LEU A 310 -6.17 -37.87 4.15
N GLN A 311 -5.26 -38.39 3.33
CA GLN A 311 -4.30 -37.56 2.60
C GLN A 311 -5.05 -36.89 1.44
N ASP A 312 -5.33 -35.60 1.58
CA ASP A 312 -5.65 -34.76 0.43
C ASP A 312 -4.45 -34.80 -0.53
N VAL A 313 -4.71 -35.28 -1.76
CA VAL A 313 -3.75 -35.22 -2.84
C VAL A 313 -3.81 -33.81 -3.41
N SER A 314 -2.72 -33.08 -3.19
CA SER A 314 -2.38 -31.76 -3.76
C SER A 314 -2.60 -31.63 -5.25
#